data_AF-A0A8T3VNL0-F1
#
_entry.id   AF-A0A8T3VNL0-F1
#
_cell.length_a   1.000
_cell.length_b   1.000
_cell.length_c   1.000
_cell.angle_alpha   90.00
_cell.angle_beta   90.00
_cell.angle_gamma   90.00
#
_symmetry.space_group_name_H-M   'P 1'
#
loop_
_entity.id
_entity.type
_entity.pdbx_description
1 polymer ?
#
loop_
_entity_poly.entity_id
_entity_poly.type
_entity_poly.pdbx_seq_one_letter_code
_entity_poly.pdbx_strand_id
1 'polypeptide(L)' 'MVKVTSDSKYMDLLNEYPLLKTDLVRLNPKFTFLVTQMGKISLWEANLEEVSLRAEMNVDETVNLFQNLIDSY' A
#
# COMPACT_ATOMS: atom_id res chain seq x y z
N MET A 1 -1.71 3.76 -17.23
CA MET A 1 -0.86 3.28 -16.13
C MET A 1 -0.77 4.39 -15.11
N VAL A 2 -1.32 4.16 -13.92
CA VAL A 2 -1.12 5.07 -12.77
C VAL A 2 0.33 4.97 -12.37
N LYS A 3 1.00 6.11 -12.22
CA LYS A 3 2.38 6.16 -11.74
C LYS A 3 2.36 6.22 -10.22
N VAL A 4 2.76 5.13 -9.58
CA VAL A 4 2.92 5.03 -8.13
C VAL A 4 4.28 5.61 -7.74
N THR A 5 4.29 6.40 -6.67
CA THR A 5 5.48 7.04 -6.10
C THR A 5 5.42 6.97 -4.57
N SER A 6 6.52 7.29 -3.88
CA SER A 6 6.55 7.38 -2.41
C SER A 6 5.50 8.33 -1.84
N ASP A 7 5.21 9.41 -2.56
CA ASP A 7 4.24 10.45 -2.15
C ASP A 7 2.79 10.09 -2.49
N SER A 8 2.56 9.01 -3.24
CA SER A 8 1.22 8.57 -3.59
C SER A 8 0.42 8.27 -2.32
N LYS A 9 -0.78 8.86 -2.22
CA LYS A 9 -1.67 8.65 -1.08
C LYS A 9 -2.20 7.23 -1.11
N TYR A 10 -1.99 6.52 -0.01
CA TYR A 10 -2.40 5.13 0.15
C TYR A 10 -3.91 4.93 -0.06
N MET A 11 -4.72 5.82 0.52
CA MET A 11 -6.17 5.73 0.42
C MET A 11 -6.68 5.98 -0.99
N ASP A 12 -6.03 6.84 -1.77
CA ASP A 12 -6.40 7.07 -3.17
C ASP A 12 -6.23 5.80 -3.99
N LEU A 13 -5.09 5.10 -3.80
CA LEU A 13 -4.83 3.81 -4.44
C LEU A 13 -5.84 2.73 -4.02
N LEU A 14 -6.26 2.70 -2.75
CA LEU A 14 -7.29 1.75 -2.32
C LEU A 14 -8.67 2.05 -2.88
N ASN A 15 -9.02 3.33 -3.01
CA ASN A 15 -10.32 3.74 -3.54
C ASN A 15 -10.40 3.41 -5.04
N GLU A 16 -9.30 3.58 -5.77
CA GLU A 16 -9.21 3.22 -7.19
C GLU A 16 -9.14 1.69 -7.40
N TYR A 17 -8.45 0.98 -6.51
CA TYR A 17 -8.23 -0.46 -6.59
C TYR A 17 -8.70 -1.19 -5.31
N PRO A 18 -10.02 -1.50 -5.16
CA PRO A 18 -10.57 -2.04 -3.93
C PRO A 18 -9.98 -3.38 -3.46
N LEU A 19 -9.46 -4.19 -4.39
CA LEU A 19 -8.82 -5.48 -4.08
C LEU A 19 -7.36 -5.35 -3.64
N LEU A 20 -6.72 -4.20 -3.91
CA LEU A 20 -5.29 -3.95 -3.69
C LEU A 20 -4.85 -4.33 -2.29
N LYS A 21 -5.61 -3.89 -1.29
CA LYS A 21 -5.33 -4.20 0.11
C LYS A 21 -5.27 -5.69 0.42
N THR A 22 -6.23 -6.46 -0.09
CA THR A 22 -6.31 -7.90 0.17
C THR A 22 -5.17 -8.62 -0.54
N ASP A 23 -4.89 -8.24 -1.78
CA ASP A 23 -3.83 -8.86 -2.58
C ASP A 23 -2.43 -8.52 -2.05
N LEU A 24 -2.19 -7.28 -1.59
CA LEU A 24 -0.96 -6.89 -0.89
C LEU A 24 -0.67 -7.78 0.31
N VAL A 25 -1.68 -8.05 1.15
CA VAL A 25 -1.53 -8.93 2.33
C VAL A 25 -1.23 -10.36 1.91
N ARG A 26 -1.83 -10.84 0.81
CA ARG A 26 -1.56 -12.18 0.28
C ARG A 26 -0.15 -12.31 -0.31
N LEU A 27 0.35 -11.26 -0.98
CA LEU A 27 1.69 -11.23 -1.56
C LEU A 27 2.78 -11.06 -0.51
N ASN A 28 2.54 -10.23 0.50
CA ASN A 28 3.52 -9.93 1.53
C ASN A 28 2.83 -9.74 2.91
N PRO A 29 3.02 -10.70 3.84
CA PRO A 29 2.43 -10.65 5.18
C PRO A 29 2.78 -9.39 5.99
N LYS A 30 3.87 -8.69 5.65
CA LYS A 30 4.23 -7.42 6.28
C LYS A 30 3.12 -6.37 6.16
N PHE A 31 2.24 -6.47 5.15
CA PHE A 31 1.10 -5.57 5.00
C PHE A 31 -0.14 -5.96 5.81
N THR A 32 -0.08 -7.00 6.65
CA THR A 32 -1.25 -7.42 7.48
C THR A 32 -1.79 -6.29 8.35
N PHE A 33 -0.96 -5.33 8.77
CA PHE A 33 -1.42 -4.16 9.52
C PHE A 33 -2.47 -3.35 8.74
N LEU A 34 -2.41 -3.33 7.40
CA LEU A 34 -3.37 -2.60 6.55
C LEU A 34 -4.81 -3.05 6.80
N VAL A 35 -5.05 -4.34 7.07
CA VAL A 35 -6.39 -4.90 7.31
C VAL A 35 -6.89 -4.72 8.74
N THR A 36 -6.01 -4.36 9.67
CA THR A 36 -6.40 -4.12 11.08
C THR A 36 -7.18 -2.82 11.25
N GLN A 37 -8.04 -2.74 12.28
CA GLN A 37 -8.77 -1.51 12.59
C GLN A 37 -7.84 -0.35 12.94
N MET A 38 -6.75 -0.62 13.66
CA MET A 38 -5.74 0.39 13.99
C MET A 38 -4.98 0.88 12.74
N GLY A 39 -4.63 -0.03 11.83
CA GLY A 39 -4.01 0.35 10.55
C GLY A 39 -4.90 1.26 9.72
N LYS A 40 -6.20 0.97 9.63
CA LYS A 40 -7.17 1.82 8.91
C LYS A 40 -7.19 3.26 9.42
N ILE A 41 -7.30 3.45 10.74
CA ILE A 41 -7.38 4.80 11.34
C ILE A 41 -6.06 5.54 11.15
N SER A 42 -4.94 4.85 11.36
CA SER A 42 -3.64 5.50 11.41
C SER A 42 -2.98 5.74 10.05
N LEU A 43 -3.55 5.23 8.96
CA LEU A 43 -3.05 5.36 7.59
C LEU A 43 -3.98 6.14 6.66
N TRP A 44 -5.04 6.73 7.21
CA TRP A 44 -6.06 7.41 6.40
C TRP A 44 -5.50 8.58 5.58
N GLU A 45 -4.47 9.26 6.09
CA GLU A 45 -3.74 10.34 5.41
C GLU A 45 -2.38 9.91 4.86
N ALA A 46 -2.02 8.63 5.01
CA ALA A 46 -0.64 8.20 4.79
C ALA A 46 -0.24 8.15 3.32
N ASN A 47 1.04 8.40 3.05
CA ASN A 47 1.68 8.11 1.76
C ASN A 47 2.39 6.73 1.78
N LEU A 48 2.99 6.32 0.65
CA LEU A 48 3.66 5.02 0.56
C LEU A 48 4.99 4.97 1.34
N GLU A 49 5.64 6.10 1.59
CA GLU A 49 6.80 6.17 2.50
C GLU A 49 6.40 5.81 3.94
N GLU A 50 5.31 6.37 4.45
CA GLU A 50 4.81 6.05 5.80
C GLU A 50 4.30 4.61 5.90
N VAL A 51 3.68 4.10 4.82
CA VAL A 51 3.30 2.69 4.73
C VAL A 51 4.53 1.78 4.75
N SER A 52 5.61 2.12 4.03
CA SER A 52 6.84 1.31 4.02
C SER A 52 7.51 1.28 5.39
N LEU A 53 7.52 2.40 6.11
CA LEU A 53 8.02 2.48 7.49
C LEU A 53 7.25 1.53 8.42
N ARG A 54 5.91 1.53 8.33
CA ARG A 54 5.06 0.61 9.11
C ARG A 54 5.22 -0.86 8.73
N ALA A 55 5.49 -1.12 7.46
CA ALA A 55 5.75 -2.47 6.97
C ALA A 55 7.18 -2.94 7.31
N GLU A 56 8.04 -2.07 7.85
CA GLU A 56 9.47 -2.32 8.02
C GLU A 56 10.10 -2.77 6.68
N MET A 57 9.83 -2.01 5.62
CA MET A 57 10.29 -2.24 4.26
C MET A 57 10.97 -1.00 3.69
N ASN A 58 11.82 -1.23 2.68
CA ASN A 58 12.34 -0.13 1.88
C ASN A 58 11.18 0.52 1.07
N VAL A 59 11.25 1.85 0.91
CA VAL A 59 10.22 2.61 0.19
C VAL A 59 10.15 2.24 -1.29
N ASP A 60 11.28 2.01 -1.95
CA ASP A 60 11.33 1.62 -3.36
C ASP A 60 10.75 0.22 -3.56
N GLU A 61 11.05 -0.72 -2.66
CA GLU A 61 10.44 -2.06 -2.66
C GLU A 61 8.91 -1.97 -2.49
N THR A 62 8.44 -1.08 -1.61
CA THR A 62 7.01 -0.87 -1.37
C THR A 62 6.34 -0.27 -2.60
N VAL A 63 6.91 0.79 -3.17
CA VAL A 63 6.41 1.43 -4.40
C VAL A 63 6.36 0.43 -5.55
N ASN A 64 7.42 -0.35 -5.76
CA ASN A 64 7.47 -1.36 -6.82
C ASN A 64 6.40 -2.45 -6.61
N LEU A 65 6.17 -2.88 -5.37
CA LEU A 65 5.17 -3.91 -5.08
C LEU A 65 3.75 -3.39 -5.37
N PHE A 66 3.45 -2.16 -4.98
CA PHE A 66 2.18 -1.49 -5.32
C PHE A 66 2.03 -1.29 -6.83
N GLN A 67 3.07 -0.77 -7.52
CA GLN A 67 3.05 -0.54 -8.96
C GLN A 67 2.81 -1.85 -9.72
N ASN A 68 3.58 -2.90 -9.43
CA ASN A 68 3.46 -4.20 -10.10
C ASN A 68 2.08 -4.84 -9.90
N LEU A 69 1.51 -4.70 -8.70
CA LEU A 69 0.17 -5.23 -8.41
C LEU A 69 -0.92 -4.42 -9.14
N ILE A 70 -0.81 -3.09 -9.14
CA ILE A 70 -1.74 -2.23 -9.88
C ILE A 70 -1.67 -2.49 -11.38
N ASP A 71 -0.47 -2.66 -11.94
CA ASP A 71 -0.28 -2.97 -13.37
C ASP A 71 -0.76 -4.38 -13.75
N SER A 72 -1.08 -5.24 -12.77
CA SER A 72 -1.64 -6.57 -12.99
C SER A 72 -3.18 -6.60 -13.04
N TYR A 73 -3.84 -5.49 -12.71
CA TYR A 73 -5.28 -5.30 -12.82
C TYR A 73 -5.69 -4.84 -14.22
#